data_AF-A0A9R1W5F4-F1
#
_entry.id   AF-A0A9R1W5F4-F1
#
_cell.length_a   1.000
_cell.length_b   1.000
_cell.length_c   1.000
_cell.angle_alpha   90.00
_cell.angle_beta   90.00
_cell.angle_gamma   90.00
#
_symmetry.space_group_name_H-M   'P 1'
#
loop_
_entity.id
_entity.type
_entity.pdbx_description
1 polymer ?
#
loop_
_entity_poly.entity_id
_entity_poly.type
_entity_poly.pdbx_seq_one_letter_code
_entity_poly.pdbx_strand_id
1 'polypeptide(L)'
;MPWLALPFEDKREQSLSRLFKVDGIPLLAALGPTGKTVTIEARGLIMAHGADAFPFTDERMAEIEAKFADMAKGWPDKVKNRLHEEHELVLTRSRGYTCDGCDGEGKVWGYNCEECNFDIHPECVFKASGNGKEVVEEKGNPEGWVCDGDVCYKAS
;
A
#
# COMPACT_ATOMS: atom_id res chain seq x y z
N MET A 1 0.14 -24.58 7.03
CA MET A 1 -0.60 -23.62 6.18
C MET A 1 -2.08 -23.83 6.43
N PRO A 2 -2.84 -22.84 6.92
CA PRO A 2 -4.24 -23.02 7.32
C PRO A 2 -5.24 -22.88 6.15
N TRP A 3 -4.88 -23.30 4.93
CA TRP A 3 -5.77 -23.23 3.75
C TRP A 3 -5.84 -24.55 2.99
N LEU A 4 -6.93 -24.70 2.23
CA LEU A 4 -7.13 -25.84 1.34
C LEU A 4 -6.17 -25.78 0.14
N ALA A 5 -5.74 -26.94 -0.31
CA ALA A 5 -4.93 -27.10 -1.51
C ALA A 5 -5.56 -28.14 -2.43
N LEU A 6 -5.31 -28.00 -3.73
CA LEU A 6 -5.54 -29.11 -4.65
C LEU A 6 -4.61 -30.27 -4.26
N PRO A 7 -5.06 -31.53 -4.37
CA PRO A 7 -4.17 -32.67 -4.33
C PRO A 7 -3.02 -32.51 -5.33
N PHE A 8 -1.87 -33.11 -5.02
CA PHE A 8 -0.74 -33.12 -5.94
C PHE A 8 -1.13 -33.79 -7.27
N GLU A 9 -0.68 -33.23 -8.40
CA GLU A 9 -1.00 -33.68 -9.77
C GLU A 9 -2.49 -33.66 -10.14
N ASP A 10 -3.29 -32.81 -9.49
CA ASP A 10 -4.69 -32.66 -9.85
C ASP A 10 -4.86 -32.07 -11.26
N LYS A 11 -5.55 -32.82 -12.13
CA LYS A 11 -5.80 -32.45 -13.53
C LYS A 11 -6.50 -31.09 -13.70
N ARG A 12 -7.18 -30.59 -12.66
CA ARG A 12 -7.86 -29.30 -12.67
C ARG A 12 -6.89 -28.12 -12.71
N GLU A 13 -5.63 -28.30 -12.30
CA GLU A 13 -4.61 -27.24 -12.28
C GLU A 13 -4.47 -26.57 -13.66
N GLN A 14 -4.31 -27.36 -14.73
CA GLN A 14 -4.17 -26.83 -16.09
C GLN A 14 -5.42 -26.10 -16.59
N SER A 15 -6.61 -26.52 -16.15
CA SER A 15 -7.86 -25.86 -16.49
C SER A 15 -7.99 -24.53 -15.76
N LEU A 16 -7.59 -24.49 -14.48
CA LEU A 16 -7.59 -23.28 -13.66
C LEU A 16 -6.56 -22.26 -14.14
N SER A 17 -5.35 -22.70 -14.49
CA SER A 17 -4.30 -21.84 -15.06
C SER A 17 -4.80 -21.13 -16.33
N ARG A 18 -5.47 -21.85 -17.23
CA ARG A 18 -6.07 -21.27 -18.44
C ARG A 18 -7.24 -20.34 -18.14
N LEU A 19 -8.13 -20.74 -17.21
CA LEU A 19 -9.31 -19.95 -16.84
C LEU A 19 -8.92 -18.59 -16.25
N PHE A 20 -7.92 -18.58 -15.36
CA PHE A 20 -7.44 -17.38 -14.68
C PHE A 20 -6.26 -16.69 -15.39
N LYS A 21 -5.86 -17.20 -16.56
CA LYS A 21 -4.76 -16.66 -17.37
C LYS A 21 -3.47 -16.49 -16.56
N VAL A 22 -3.05 -17.58 -15.90
CA VAL A 22 -1.86 -17.59 -15.06
C VAL A 22 -0.61 -17.63 -15.95
N ASP A 23 -0.05 -16.45 -16.23
CA ASP A 23 1.19 -16.29 -17.00
C ASP A 23 2.44 -16.19 -16.11
N GLY A 24 2.25 -16.09 -14.79
CA GLY A 24 3.33 -16.01 -13.80
C GLY A 24 2.81 -16.17 -12.37
N ILE A 25 3.67 -16.66 -11.48
CA ILE A 25 3.37 -16.86 -10.05
C ILE A 25 4.16 -15.83 -9.23
N PRO A 26 3.58 -15.26 -8.17
CA PRO A 26 2.26 -15.55 -7.61
C PRO A 26 1.10 -14.79 -8.27
N LEU A 27 -0.03 -15.48 -8.48
CA LEU A 27 -1.32 -14.92 -8.87
C LEU A 27 -2.37 -15.27 -7.79
N LEU A 28 -3.26 -14.33 -7.48
CA LEU A 28 -4.36 -14.55 -6.56
C LEU A 28 -5.67 -14.08 -7.21
N ALA A 29 -6.56 -15.03 -7.49
CA ALA A 29 -7.91 -14.75 -7.91
C ALA A 29 -8.86 -14.73 -6.71
N ALA A 30 -9.62 -13.66 -6.56
CA ALA A 30 -10.69 -13.54 -5.57
C ALA A 30 -12.00 -14.06 -6.17
N LEU A 31 -12.62 -15.02 -5.49
CA LEU A 31 -13.93 -15.55 -5.85
C LEU A 31 -14.98 -15.05 -4.85
N GLY A 32 -16.13 -14.64 -5.36
CA GLY A 32 -17.25 -14.20 -4.53
C GLY A 32 -18.04 -15.38 -3.96
N PRO A 33 -19.04 -15.12 -3.09
CA PRO A 33 -19.85 -16.16 -2.47
C PRO A 33 -20.60 -17.08 -3.44
N THR A 34 -20.82 -16.61 -4.68
CA THR A 34 -21.48 -17.37 -5.75
C THR A 34 -20.51 -18.25 -6.56
N GLY A 35 -19.21 -18.24 -6.24
CA GLY A 35 -18.16 -18.91 -7.00
C GLY A 35 -17.72 -18.17 -8.27
N LYS A 36 -18.29 -17.00 -8.55
CA LYS A 36 -17.86 -16.14 -9.66
C LYS A 36 -16.60 -15.36 -9.30
N THR A 37 -15.75 -15.11 -10.29
CA THR A 37 -14.56 -14.27 -10.14
C THR A 37 -14.94 -12.83 -9.85
N VAL A 38 -14.43 -12.29 -8.75
CA VAL A 38 -14.50 -10.86 -8.43
C VAL A 38 -13.35 -10.14 -9.13
N THR A 39 -12.12 -10.62 -8.95
CA THR A 39 -10.93 -10.08 -9.63
C THR A 39 -9.81 -11.11 -9.70
N ILE A 40 -8.94 -11.01 -10.70
CA ILE A 40 -7.68 -11.76 -10.80
C ILE A 40 -6.47 -10.94 -10.31
N GLU A 41 -6.69 -9.67 -9.98
CA GLU A 41 -5.66 -8.71 -9.56
C GLU A 41 -5.54 -8.62 -8.03
N ALA A 42 -6.17 -9.54 -7.28
CA ALA A 42 -6.27 -9.44 -5.83
C ALA A 42 -4.88 -9.37 -5.16
N ARG A 43 -3.87 -10.03 -5.72
CA ARG A 43 -2.48 -9.89 -5.26
C ARG A 43 -2.03 -8.42 -5.25
N GLY A 44 -2.21 -7.71 -6.36
CA GLY A 44 -1.78 -6.32 -6.49
C GLY A 44 -2.52 -5.40 -5.53
N LEU A 45 -3.82 -5.64 -5.34
CA LEU A 45 -4.66 -4.89 -4.40
C LEU A 45 -4.22 -5.13 -2.94
N ILE A 46 -3.92 -6.37 -2.54
CA ILE A 46 -3.41 -6.68 -1.20
C ILE A 46 -2.03 -6.04 -0.98
N MET A 47 -1.16 -6.07 -1.98
CA MET A 47 0.15 -5.42 -1.86
C MET A 47 0.03 -3.89 -1.70
N ALA A 48 -0.98 -3.28 -2.30
CA ALA A 48 -1.17 -1.82 -2.26
C ALA A 48 -1.97 -1.35 -1.03
N HIS A 49 -2.97 -2.12 -0.59
CA HIS A 49 -3.94 -1.68 0.43
C HIS A 49 -4.11 -2.68 1.58
N GLY A 50 -3.33 -3.77 1.60
CA GLY A 50 -3.42 -4.78 2.65
C GLY A 50 -4.79 -5.43 2.75
N ALA A 51 -5.27 -5.60 3.99
CA ALA A 51 -6.59 -6.17 4.27
C ALA A 51 -7.74 -5.23 3.87
N ASP A 52 -7.50 -3.92 3.78
CA ASP A 52 -8.53 -2.94 3.42
C ASP A 52 -9.01 -3.09 1.98
N ALA A 53 -8.23 -3.78 1.14
CA ALA A 53 -8.62 -4.13 -0.22
C ALA A 53 -9.87 -5.01 -0.29
N PHE A 54 -10.17 -5.80 0.76
CA PHE A 54 -11.36 -6.63 0.81
C PHE A 54 -12.63 -5.75 0.83
N PRO A 55 -13.71 -6.08 0.09
CA PRO A 55 -13.97 -7.30 -0.67
C PRO A 55 -13.50 -7.30 -2.14
N PHE A 56 -12.54 -6.45 -2.52
CA PHE A 56 -11.98 -6.32 -3.86
C PHE A 56 -13.02 -5.89 -4.92
N THR A 57 -14.04 -5.14 -4.50
CA THR A 57 -15.06 -4.59 -5.40
C THR A 57 -14.68 -3.19 -5.85
N ASP A 58 -15.21 -2.77 -6.99
CA ASP A 58 -14.95 -1.45 -7.56
C ASP A 58 -15.41 -0.33 -6.62
N GLU A 59 -16.53 -0.51 -5.89
CA GLU A 59 -16.98 0.47 -4.90
C GLU A 59 -15.98 0.62 -3.77
N ARG A 60 -15.42 -0.50 -3.28
CA ARG A 60 -14.40 -0.46 -2.23
C ARG A 60 -13.12 0.20 -2.72
N MET A 61 -12.71 -0.04 -3.97
CA MET A 61 -11.54 0.62 -4.54
C MET A 61 -11.77 2.13 -4.64
N ALA A 62 -12.97 2.56 -5.07
CA ALA A 62 -13.32 3.97 -5.14
C ALA A 62 -13.29 4.65 -3.75
N GLU A 63 -13.76 3.98 -2.69
CA GLU A 63 -13.66 4.48 -1.32
C GLU A 63 -12.20 4.66 -0.87
N ILE A 64 -11.33 3.69 -1.17
CA ILE A 64 -9.91 3.75 -0.82
C ILE A 64 -9.22 4.91 -1.56
N GLU A 65 -9.45 5.05 -2.86
CA GLU A 65 -8.90 6.15 -3.65
C GLU A 65 -9.43 7.52 -3.18
N ALA A 66 -10.71 7.61 -2.80
CA ALA A 66 -11.28 8.84 -2.24
C ALA A 66 -10.58 9.25 -0.94
N LYS A 67 -10.28 8.29 -0.05
CA LYS A 67 -9.52 8.55 1.18
C LYS A 67 -8.11 9.05 0.88
N PHE A 68 -7.42 8.46 -0.09
CA PHE A 68 -6.10 8.94 -0.49
C PHE A 68 -6.16 10.32 -1.14
N ALA A 69 -7.16 10.59 -1.97
CA ALA A 69 -7.39 11.92 -2.53
C ALA A 69 -7.66 12.95 -1.44
N ASP A 70 -8.42 12.60 -0.39
CA ASP A 70 -8.66 13.46 0.76
C ASP A 70 -7.36 13.79 1.52
N MET A 71 -6.45 12.82 1.68
CA MET A 71 -5.13 13.07 2.29
C MET A 71 -4.31 14.08 1.48
N ALA A 72 -4.43 14.08 0.16
CA ALA A 72 -3.69 15.00 -0.70
C ALA A 72 -4.23 16.45 -0.71
N LYS A 73 -5.43 16.71 -0.17
CA LYS A 73 -6.12 18.03 -0.25
C LYS A 73 -5.39 19.21 0.42
N GLY A 74 -4.23 19.01 1.02
CA GLY A 74 -3.40 20.06 1.61
C GLY A 74 -2.05 20.29 0.92
N TRP A 75 -1.69 19.49 -0.07
CA TRP A 75 -0.37 19.52 -0.70
C TRP A 75 -0.47 19.99 -2.15
N PRO A 76 0.43 20.89 -2.60
CA PRO A 76 0.45 21.30 -4.00
C PRO A 76 0.90 20.15 -4.91
N ASP A 77 0.34 20.05 -6.11
CA ASP A 77 0.72 19.01 -7.09
C ASP A 77 2.20 19.08 -7.48
N LYS A 78 2.81 20.28 -7.42
CA LYS A 78 4.21 20.51 -7.74
C LYS A 78 4.87 21.41 -6.71
N VAL A 79 6.12 21.09 -6.37
CA VAL A 79 6.88 21.89 -5.41
C VAL A 79 8.35 21.98 -5.80
N LYS A 80 8.97 23.12 -5.50
CA LYS A 80 10.41 23.32 -5.58
C LYS A 80 11.03 23.04 -4.23
N ASN A 81 12.09 22.25 -4.23
CA ASN A 81 12.80 21.88 -3.02
C ASN A 81 14.24 22.39 -3.07
N ARG A 82 14.76 22.91 -1.96
CA ARG A 82 16.15 23.35 -1.83
C ARG A 82 17.15 22.19 -1.95
N LEU A 83 16.73 20.98 -1.60
CA LEU A 83 17.54 19.77 -1.74
C LEU A 83 17.60 19.28 -3.20
N HIS A 84 16.68 19.76 -4.05
CA HIS A 84 16.57 19.38 -5.45
C HIS A 84 15.99 20.53 -6.28
N GLU A 85 16.85 21.50 -6.63
CA GLU A 85 16.44 22.76 -7.28
C GLU A 85 16.33 22.66 -8.81
N GLU A 86 16.97 21.65 -9.41
CA GLU A 86 17.04 21.47 -10.86
C GLU A 86 15.66 21.15 -11.47
N HIS A 87 14.86 20.33 -10.77
CA HIS A 87 13.53 19.92 -11.22
C HIS A 87 12.45 20.19 -10.17
N GLU A 88 11.25 20.49 -10.66
CA GLU A 88 10.06 20.51 -9.79
C GLU A 88 9.68 19.07 -9.44
N LEU A 89 9.45 18.83 -8.15
CA LEU A 89 8.96 17.54 -7.69
C LEU A 89 7.45 17.48 -7.87
N VAL A 90 6.95 16.34 -8.31
CA VAL A 90 5.51 16.09 -8.52
C VAL A 90 4.98 15.24 -7.36
N LEU A 91 3.82 15.61 -6.82
CA LEU A 91 3.15 14.81 -5.81
C LEU A 91 2.65 13.51 -6.47
N THR A 92 3.29 12.40 -6.14
CA THR A 92 3.07 11.10 -6.76
C THR A 92 2.62 10.10 -5.71
N ARG A 93 1.68 9.25 -6.12
CA ARG A 93 1.24 8.14 -5.28
C ARG A 93 2.27 7.03 -5.32
N SER A 94 2.82 6.66 -4.17
CA SER A 94 3.82 5.59 -4.06
C SER A 94 3.41 4.55 -3.03
N ARG A 95 3.68 3.27 -3.34
CA ARG A 95 3.43 2.16 -2.40
C ARG A 95 4.43 2.14 -1.24
N GLY A 96 5.58 2.77 -1.44
CA GLY A 96 6.70 2.73 -0.52
C GLY A 96 7.92 3.35 -1.20
N TYR A 97 8.62 4.23 -0.49
CA TYR A 97 9.88 4.81 -0.94
C TYR A 97 10.74 5.16 0.27
N THR A 98 12.03 5.40 0.02
CA THR A 98 12.92 5.97 1.04
C THR A 98 13.03 7.46 0.76
N CYS A 99 12.82 8.27 1.79
CA CYS A 99 12.88 9.71 1.66
C CYS A 99 14.34 10.19 1.65
N ASP A 100 14.79 10.82 0.57
CA ASP A 100 16.13 11.37 0.41
C ASP A 100 16.42 12.55 1.36
N GLY A 101 15.40 13.10 2.01
CA GLY A 101 15.54 14.19 2.98
C GLY A 101 15.78 13.74 4.43
N CYS A 102 15.37 12.53 4.81
CA CYS A 102 15.44 12.05 6.19
C CYS A 102 15.78 10.56 6.34
N ASP A 103 16.03 9.86 5.24
CA ASP A 103 16.29 8.41 5.14
C ASP A 103 15.17 7.50 5.71
N GLY A 104 14.01 8.08 6.01
CA GLY A 104 12.85 7.35 6.53
C GLY A 104 11.96 6.75 5.43
N GLU A 105 11.15 5.74 5.78
CA GLU A 105 10.15 5.18 4.87
C GLU A 105 9.00 6.17 4.61
N GLY A 106 8.62 6.36 3.36
CA GLY A 106 7.42 7.08 2.94
C GLY A 106 6.41 6.14 2.27
N LYS A 107 5.12 6.39 2.47
CA LYS A 107 4.01 5.57 1.97
C LYS A 107 2.86 6.46 1.50
N VAL A 108 2.08 5.94 0.55
CA VAL A 108 0.88 6.58 -0.04
C VAL A 108 1.22 7.80 -0.90
N TRP A 109 1.76 8.87 -0.32
CA TRP A 109 2.06 10.12 -1.01
C TRP A 109 3.50 10.56 -0.77
N GLY A 110 4.19 10.93 -1.83
CA GLY A 110 5.53 11.49 -1.81
C GLY A 110 5.74 12.45 -2.97
N TYR A 111 6.67 13.37 -2.83
CA TYR A 111 7.13 14.18 -3.95
C TYR A 111 8.26 13.45 -4.66
N ASN A 112 8.06 13.15 -5.95
CA ASN A 112 9.01 12.41 -6.76
C ASN A 112 9.49 13.26 -7.95
N CYS A 113 10.77 13.10 -8.30
CA CYS A 113 11.33 13.48 -9.59
C CYS A 113 11.73 12.20 -10.34
N GLU A 114 11.04 11.90 -11.44
CA GLU A 114 11.34 10.71 -12.26
C GLU A 114 12.72 10.80 -12.94
N GLU A 115 13.19 12.01 -13.25
CA GLU A 115 14.47 12.22 -13.94
C GLU A 115 15.67 11.90 -13.05
N CYS A 116 15.58 12.24 -11.76
CA CYS A 116 16.66 12.08 -10.80
C CYS A 116 16.43 10.92 -9.82
N ASN A 117 15.26 10.26 -9.90
CA ASN A 117 14.81 9.28 -8.92
C ASN A 117 14.94 9.82 -7.48
N PHE A 118 14.48 11.06 -7.28
CA PHE A 118 14.50 11.75 -5.99
C PHE A 118 13.12 11.68 -5.37
N ASP A 119 13.00 11.12 -4.17
CA ASP A 119 11.78 10.91 -3.44
C ASP A 119 11.84 11.59 -2.07
N ILE A 120 10.84 12.40 -1.71
CA ILE A 120 10.82 13.07 -0.42
C ILE A 120 9.41 13.10 0.18
N HIS A 121 9.31 12.97 1.50
CA HIS A 121 8.04 13.14 2.23
C HIS A 121 7.44 14.52 1.98
N PRO A 122 6.11 14.62 1.85
CA PRO A 122 5.43 15.91 1.80
C PRO A 122 5.81 16.82 2.97
N GLU A 123 5.96 16.28 4.19
CA GLU A 123 6.40 17.10 5.34
C GLU A 123 7.88 17.48 5.26
N CYS A 124 8.74 16.63 4.71
CA CYS A 124 10.18 16.93 4.60
C CYS A 124 10.47 18.04 3.59
N VAL A 125 9.62 18.22 2.57
CA VAL A 125 9.70 19.38 1.66
C VAL A 125 9.59 20.70 2.44
N PHE A 126 8.69 20.77 3.42
CA PHE A 126 8.41 21.99 4.18
C PHE A 126 9.26 22.13 5.45
N LYS A 127 9.81 21.03 5.99
CA LYS A 127 10.62 21.01 7.22
C LYS A 127 12.08 21.44 7.05
N ALA A 128 12.54 21.81 5.86
CA ALA A 128 13.87 22.42 5.63
C ALA A 128 14.05 23.82 6.29
N SER A 129 13.15 24.21 7.21
CA SER A 129 13.25 25.37 8.10
C SER A 129 13.07 24.95 9.57
N GLY A 130 14.02 24.21 10.14
CA GLY A 130 14.25 24.16 11.59
C GLY A 130 13.88 22.86 12.34
N ASN A 131 14.94 22.20 12.81
CA ASN A 131 15.06 21.16 13.85
C ASN A 131 14.11 19.95 13.85
N GLY A 132 14.74 18.78 13.66
CA GLY A 132 14.13 17.46 13.75
C GLY A 132 13.41 17.21 15.06
N LYS A 133 12.21 16.68 14.92
CA LYS A 133 11.60 15.77 15.89
C LYS A 133 11.21 14.53 15.10
N GLU A 134 11.83 13.41 15.46
CA GLU A 134 11.33 12.08 15.17
C GLU A 134 9.87 12.05 15.62
N VAL A 135 8.96 11.91 14.66
CA VAL A 135 7.61 11.45 14.98
C VAL A 135 7.73 9.95 14.95
N VAL A 136 7.96 9.36 16.11
CA VAL A 136 7.74 7.93 16.30
C VAL A 136 6.28 7.69 15.95
N GLU A 137 6.02 6.91 14.90
CA GLU A 137 4.70 6.32 14.71
C GLU A 137 4.40 5.47 15.94
N GLU A 138 3.68 6.03 16.91
CA GLU A 138 2.94 5.21 17.84
C GLU A 138 1.96 4.39 17.01
N LYS A 139 2.27 3.11 16.82
CA LYS A 139 1.25 2.10 16.52
C LYS A 139 0.28 2.11 17.68
N GLY A 140 -0.70 3.00 17.60
CA GLY A 140 -1.86 3.02 18.47
C GLY A 140 -2.48 1.63 18.43
N ASN A 141 -2.26 0.90 19.50
CA ASN A 141 -2.88 -0.40 19.73
C ASN A 141 -4.41 -0.18 19.65
N PRO A 142 -5.14 -0.86 18.76
CA PRO A 142 -6.59 -0.73 18.71
C PRO A 142 -7.15 -1.02 20.12
N GLU A 143 -7.96 -0.10 20.64
CA GLU A 143 -8.50 -0.15 21.99
C GLU A 143 -9.04 -1.55 22.34
N GLY A 144 -8.53 -2.14 23.43
CA GLY A 144 -9.01 -3.40 23.98
C GLY A 144 -8.14 -4.65 23.74
N TRP A 145 -6.94 -4.52 23.17
CA TRP A 145 -5.99 -5.64 23.07
C TRP A 145 -4.86 -5.50 24.10
N VAL A 146 -4.54 -6.58 24.81
CA VAL A 146 -3.40 -6.69 25.73
C VAL A 146 -2.42 -7.66 25.11
N CYS A 147 -1.16 -7.26 25.00
CA CYS A 147 -0.09 -8.12 24.47
C CYS A 147 0.88 -8.50 25.58
N ASP A 148 1.20 -9.79 25.68
CA ASP A 148 2.25 -10.34 26.54
C ASP A 148 3.26 -11.07 25.64
N GLY A 149 4.39 -10.40 25.38
CA GLY A 149 5.36 -10.83 24.37
C GLY A 149 4.75 -10.88 22.96
N ASP A 150 4.88 -12.01 22.28
CA ASP A 150 4.41 -12.21 20.90
C ASP A 150 2.91 -12.62 20.80
N VAL A 151 2.17 -12.60 21.91
CA VAL A 151 0.77 -13.04 21.97
C VAL A 151 -0.13 -11.90 22.43
N CYS A 152 -1.09 -11.51 21.60
CA CYS A 152 -2.10 -10.49 21.92
C CYS A 152 -3.48 -11.13 22.11
N TYR A 153 -4.18 -10.73 23.17
CA TYR A 153 -5.54 -11.15 23.49
C TYR A 153 -6.44 -9.94 23.74
N LYS A 154 -7.74 -10.10 23.53
CA LYS A 154 -8.72 -9.05 23.75
C LYS A 154 -9.10 -9.03 25.23
N ALA A 155 -8.91 -7.90 25.92
CA ALA A 155 -9.37 -7.74 27.29
C ALA A 155 -10.90 -7.83 27.30
N SER A 156 -11.43 -8.74 28.13
CA SER A 156 -12.88 -8.89 28.38
C SER A 156 -13.36 -7.86 29.39
#